data_AF-A0A952A0G1-F1
#
_entry.id   AF-A0A952A0G1-F1
#
_cell.length_a   1.000
_cell.length_b   1.000
_cell.length_c   1.000
_cell.angle_alpha   90.00
_cell.angle_beta   90.00
_cell.angle_gamma   90.00
#
_symmetry.space_group_name_H-M   'P 1'
#
loop_
_entity.id
_entity.type
_entity.pdbx_description
1 polymer ?
#
loop_
_entity_poly.entity_id
_entity_poly.type
_entity_poly.pdbx_seq_one_letter_code
_entity_poly.pdbx_strand_id
1 'polypeptide(L)' 'MFPTLSPSSLNDILLGGVRILFYLGFFLYIIFAIIALRQIELMRKTVITPFSGVVFLIGLAHLLLAIAAFAFAFLTLM' A
#
# COMPACT_ATOMS: atom_id res chain seq x y z
N MET A 1 -40.47 -21.02 4.82
CA MET A 1 -39.93 -20.21 3.72
C MET A 1 -38.43 -20.36 3.78
N PHE A 2 -37.83 -21.08 2.82
CA PHE A 2 -36.37 -21.20 2.77
C PHE A 2 -35.77 -19.80 2.51
N PRO A 3 -34.67 -19.42 3.16
CA PRO A 3 -34.00 -18.18 2.83
C PRO A 3 -33.56 -18.25 1.36
N THR A 4 -34.26 -17.52 0.50
CA THR A 4 -33.84 -17.30 -0.88
C THR A 4 -32.69 -16.32 -0.82
N LEU A 5 -31.46 -16.85 -0.81
CA LEU A 5 -30.26 -16.06 -1.06
C LEU A 5 -30.46 -15.41 -2.44
N SER A 6 -30.74 -14.11 -2.50
CA SER A 6 -30.68 -13.42 -3.78
C SER A 6 -29.28 -13.65 -4.32
N PRO A 7 -29.08 -14.07 -5.57
CA PRO A 7 -27.74 -14.13 -6.12
C PRO A 7 -27.16 -12.72 -5.96
N SER A 8 -26.16 -12.55 -5.10
CA SER A 8 -25.24 -11.42 -5.23
C SER A 8 -24.88 -11.42 -6.71
N SER A 9 -25.17 -10.33 -7.42
CA SER A 9 -24.94 -10.32 -8.86
C SER A 9 -23.47 -10.70 -9.08
N LEU A 10 -23.16 -11.43 -10.16
CA LEU A 10 -21.77 -11.81 -10.44
C LEU A 10 -20.82 -10.60 -10.38
N ASN A 11 -21.35 -9.42 -10.70
CA ASN A 11 -20.68 -8.13 -10.54
C ASN A 11 -20.34 -7.79 -9.07
N ASP A 12 -21.24 -8.01 -8.12
CA ASP A 12 -20.99 -7.73 -6.69
C ASP A 12 -19.88 -8.63 -6.13
N ILE A 13 -19.88 -9.90 -6.52
CA ILE A 13 -18.81 -10.84 -6.13
C ILE A 13 -17.47 -10.41 -6.73
N LEU A 14 -17.45 -10.07 -8.02
CA LEU A 14 -16.23 -9.62 -8.70
C LEU A 14 -15.70 -8.33 -8.10
N LEU A 15 -16.55 -7.33 -7.88
CA LEU A 15 -16.16 -6.06 -7.28
C LEU A 15 -15.66 -6.26 -5.84
N GLY A 16 -16.29 -7.13 -5.06
CA GLY A 16 -15.81 -7.52 -3.73
C GLY A 16 -14.41 -8.14 -3.76
N GLY A 17 -14.17 -9.06 -4.70
CA GLY A 17 -12.86 -9.67 -4.91
C GLY A 17 -11.78 -8.64 -5.28
N VAL A 18 -12.09 -7.73 -6.22
CA VAL A 18 -11.18 -6.64 -6.62
C VAL A 18 -10.82 -5.74 -5.44
N ARG A 19 -11.78 -5.36 -4.59
CA ARG A 19 -11.52 -4.56 -3.38
C ARG A 19 -10.52 -5.23 -2.45
N ILE A 20 -10.68 -6.53 -2.20
CA ILE A 20 -9.76 -7.32 -1.36
C ILE A 20 -8.34 -7.33 -1.96
N LEU A 21 -8.23 -7.51 -3.28
CA LEU A 21 -6.94 -7.47 -3.98
C LEU A 21 -6.26 -6.09 -3.86
N PHE A 22 -7.03 -5.00 -3.94
CA PHE A 22 -6.49 -3.66 -3.71
C PHE A 22 -5.98 -3.48 -2.29
N TYR A 23 -6.75 -3.90 -1.28
CA TYR A 23 -6.30 -3.82 0.13
C TYR A 23 -5.02 -4.62 0.37
N LEU A 24 -4.96 -5.84 -0.16
CA LEU A 24 -3.76 -6.67 -0.07
C LEU A 24 -2.57 -6.01 -0.79
N GLY A 25 -2.79 -5.48 -2.00
CA GLY A 25 -1.76 -4.81 -2.79
C GLY A 25 -1.17 -3.59 -2.07
N PHE A 26 -2.00 -2.69 -1.56
CA PHE A 26 -1.54 -1.52 -0.82
C PHE A 26 -0.86 -1.90 0.50
N PHE A 27 -1.35 -2.92 1.22
CA PHE A 27 -0.70 -3.42 2.43
C PHE A 27 0.71 -3.94 2.14
N LEU A 28 0.84 -4.79 1.12
CA LEU A 28 2.14 -5.29 0.66
C LEU A 28 3.05 -4.16 0.18
N TYR A 29 2.49 -3.12 -0.44
CA TYR A 29 3.25 -1.94 -0.87
C TYR A 29 3.81 -1.13 0.31
N ILE A 30 3.10 -1.03 1.43
CA ILE A 30 3.63 -0.43 2.67
C ILE A 30 4.83 -1.22 3.18
N ILE A 31 4.72 -2.56 3.22
CA ILE A 31 5.84 -3.42 3.63
C ILE A 31 7.05 -3.17 2.71
N PHE A 32 6.83 -3.11 1.40
CA PHE A 32 7.86 -2.77 0.43
C PHE A 32 8.49 -1.40 0.71
N ALA A 33 7.69 -0.36 0.96
CA ALA A 33 8.19 0.99 1.25
C ALA A 33 9.04 1.04 2.54
N ILE A 34 8.66 0.29 3.58
CA ILE A 34 9.47 0.14 4.80
C ILE A 34 10.82 -0.51 4.49
N ILE A 35 10.82 -1.58 3.70
CA ILE A 35 12.05 -2.26 3.27
C ILE A 35 12.93 -1.29 2.46
N ALA A 36 12.35 -0.56 1.51
CA ALA A 36 13.05 0.42 0.69
C ALA A 36 13.70 1.53 1.56
N LEU A 37 12.98 2.07 2.53
CA LEU A 37 13.53 3.08 3.45
C LEU A 37 14.71 2.52 4.27
N ARG A 38 14.61 1.26 4.73
CA ARG A 38 15.72 0.59 5.41
C ARG A 38 16.92 0.40 4.50
N GLN A 39 16.72 0.08 3.22
CA GLN A 39 17.81 -0.02 2.24
C GLN A 39 18.49 1.34 2.01
N ILE A 40 17.71 2.42 1.90
CA ILE A 40 18.25 3.79 1.78
C ILE A 40 19.11 4.14 3.01
N GLU A 41 18.64 3.82 4.21
CA GLU A 41 19.40 4.04 5.45
C GLU A 41 20.71 3.25 5.50
N LEU A 42 20.71 2.00 5.04
CA LEU A 42 21.92 1.19 4.95
C LEU A 42 22.90 1.76 3.90
N MET A 43 22.40 2.16 2.73
CA MET A 43 23.21 2.77 1.68
C MET A 43 23.82 4.11 2.10
N ARG A 44 23.12 4.91 2.90
CA ARG A 44 23.65 6.18 3.44
C ARG A 44 24.90 5.97 4.30
N LYS A 45 25.03 4.80 4.94
CA LYS A 45 26.21 4.47 5.78
C LYS A 45 27.41 3.98 4.98
N THR A 46 27.20 3.49 3.75
CA THR A 46 28.26 2.89 2.93
C THR A 46 28.72 3.78 1.78
N VAL A 47 27.83 4.63 1.25
CA VAL A 47 28.11 5.49 0.10
C VAL A 47 28.05 6.96 0.54
N ILE A 48 29.21 7.59 0.69
CA ILE A 48 29.31 9.01 1.04
C ILE A 48 28.97 9.84 -0.20
N THR A 49 27.76 10.41 -0.20
CA THR A 49 27.30 11.35 -1.23
C THR A 49 26.66 12.57 -0.58
N PRO A 50 26.80 13.76 -1.18
CA PRO A 50 26.21 14.99 -0.66
C PRO A 50 24.68 14.95 -0.62
N PHE A 51 24.05 14.07 -1.41
CA PHE A 51 22.58 13.96 -1.52
C PHE A 51 21.97 12.90 -0.59
N SER A 52 22.76 12.19 0.21
CA SER A 52 22.27 11.06 1.01
C SER A 52 21.14 11.42 1.99
N GLY A 53 21.17 12.63 2.57
CA GLY A 53 20.08 13.14 3.41
C GLY A 53 18.80 13.41 2.61
N VAL A 54 18.92 13.98 1.41
CA VAL A 54 17.77 14.27 0.54
C VAL A 54 17.10 12.98 0.07
N VAL A 55 17.88 11.98 -0.32
CA VAL A 55 17.35 10.66 -0.74
C VAL A 55 16.59 10.00 0.42
N PHE A 56 17.09 10.12 1.65
CA PHE A 56 16.38 9.62 2.83
C PHE A 56 15.03 10.33 3.06
N LEU A 57 14.98 11.66 2.92
CA LEU A 57 13.73 12.42 3.01
C LEU A 57 12.73 12.02 1.93
N ILE A 58 13.19 11.79 0.69
CA ILE A 58 12.34 11.29 -0.40
C ILE A 58 11.79 9.90 -0.06
N GLY A 59 12.63 9.00 0.48
CA GLY A 59 12.18 7.68 0.94
C GLY A 59 11.15 7.76 2.06
N LEU A 60 11.32 8.69 3.01
CA LEU A 60 10.35 8.92 4.08
C LEU A 60 9.03 9.46 3.53
N ALA A 61 9.07 10.42 2.60
CA ALA A 61 7.88 10.95 1.94
C ALA A 61 7.16 9.86 1.13
N HIS A 62 7.90 8.98 0.46
CA HIS A 62 7.35 7.82 -0.25
C HIS A 62 6.62 6.85 0.69
N LEU A 63 7.19 6.55 1.86
CA LEU A 63 6.52 5.72 2.87
C LEU A 63 5.24 6.39 3.39
N LEU A 64 5.27 7.70 3.67
CA LEU A 64 4.08 8.45 4.09
C LEU A 64 2.98 8.42 3.02
N LEU A 65 3.35 8.57 1.73
CA LEU A 65 2.41 8.45 0.61
C LEU A 65 1.83 7.04 0.48
N ALA A 66 2.62 5.99 0.71
CA ALA A 66 2.12 4.62 0.70
C ALA A 66 1.06 4.38 1.80
N ILE A 67 1.32 4.88 3.02
CA ILE A 67 0.38 4.82 4.13
C ILE A 67 -0.89 5.63 3.82
N ALA A 68 -0.74 6.84 3.29
CA ALA A 68 -1.86 7.69 2.88
C ALA A 68 -2.71 7.04 1.77
N ALA A 69 -2.07 6.39 0.80
CA ALA A 69 -2.76 5.67 -0.27
C ALA A 69 -3.58 4.49 0.26
N PHE A 70 -3.04 3.72 1.22
CA PHE A 70 -3.79 2.65 1.88
C PHE A 70 -4.98 3.20 2.68
N ALA A 71 -4.79 4.28 3.44
CA ALA A 71 -5.89 4.94 4.15
C ALA A 71 -6.96 5.47 3.19
N PHE A 72 -6.56 6.07 2.08
CA PHE A 72 -7.47 6.53 1.03
C PHE A 72 -8.25 5.36 0.40
N ALA A 73 -7.58 4.25 0.11
CA ALA A 73 -8.23 3.04 -0.37
C ALA A 73 -9.26 2.53 0.64
N PHE A 74 -8.95 2.52 1.93
CA PHE A 74 -9.88 2.13 2.99
C PHE A 74 -11.12 3.02 3.05
N LEU A 75 -10.97 4.34 2.89
CA LEU A 75 -12.10 5.27 2.92
C LEU A 75 -12.97 5.22 1.67
N THR A 76 -12.41 4.85 0.52
CA THR A 76 -13.11 4.92 -0.78
C THR A 76 -13.64 3.57 -1.28
N LEU A 77 -13.02 2.47 -0.87
CA LEU A 77 -13.40 1.11 -1.28
C LEU A 77 -14.21 0.35 -0.22
N MET A 78 -14.46 0.96 0.95
CA MET A 78 -15.42 0.41 1.93
C MET A 78 -16.83 0.36 1.33
#